data_AF-A8G6Z4-F1
#
_entry.id   AF-A8G6Z4-F1
#
_cell.length_a   1.000
_cell.length_b   1.000
_cell.length_c   1.000
_cell.angle_alpha   90.00
_cell.angle_beta   90.00
_cell.angle_gamma   90.00
#
_symmetry.space_group_name_H-M   'P 1'
#
loop_
_entity.id
_entity.type
_entity.pdbx_description
1 polymer ?
#
loop_
_entity_poly.entity_id
_entity_poly.type
_entity_poly.pdbx_seq_one_letter_code
_entity_poly.pdbx_strand_id
1 'polypeptide(L)' 'MGRSAYICKLKKCYSDSKIKKKLQKALKTPLEPEFIDIFEKEMTSYNDYPN' A
#
# COMPACT_ATOMS: atom_id res chain seq x y z
N MET A 1 6.13 -15.90 13.39
CA MET A 1 6.93 -15.28 12.31
C MET A 1 5.98 -14.65 11.31
N GLY A 2 6.07 -13.33 11.09
CA GLY A 2 5.16 -12.58 10.21
C GLY A 2 5.66 -12.50 8.76
N ARG A 3 4.79 -12.06 7.85
CA ARG A 3 5.17 -11.68 6.48
C ARG A 3 5.21 -10.17 6.35
N SER A 4 6.18 -9.67 5.60
CA SER A 4 6.30 -8.26 5.26
C SER A 4 6.38 -8.10 3.75
N ALA A 5 5.98 -6.93 3.26
CA ALA A 5 6.09 -6.55 1.87
C ALA A 5 6.60 -5.11 1.80
N TYR A 6 7.40 -4.80 0.77
CA TYR A 6 7.90 -3.47 0.51
C TYR A 6 7.20 -2.89 -0.71
N ILE A 7 6.97 -1.58 -0.68
CA ILE A 7 6.42 -0.81 -1.80
C ILE A 7 7.33 0.38 -2.08
N CYS A 8 7.50 0.71 -3.36
CA CYS A 8 8.24 1.90 -3.73
C CYS A 8 7.48 3.18 -3.34
N LYS A 9 8.22 4.22 -2.96
CA LYS A 9 7.68 5.53 -2.51
C LYS A 9 6.88 6.27 -3.58
N LEU A 10 7.17 6.03 -4.85
CA LEU A 10 6.56 6.76 -5.96
C LEU A 10 5.04 6.56 -6.01
N LYS A 11 4.30 7.63 -6.31
CA LYS A 11 2.83 7.60 -6.43
C LYS A 11 2.31 6.45 -7.30
N LYS A 12 2.96 6.23 -8.45
CA LYS A 12 2.66 5.13 -9.37
C LYS A 12 2.66 3.72 -8.74
N CYS A 13 3.34 3.53 -7.61
CA CYS A 13 3.47 2.23 -6.95
C CYS A 13 2.23 1.85 -6.13
N TYR A 14 1.52 2.83 -5.55
CA TYR A 14 0.30 2.61 -4.77
C TYR A 14 -0.98 3.06 -5.48
N SER A 15 -0.90 3.88 -6.53
CA SER A 15 -2.06 4.25 -7.34
C SER A 15 -2.48 3.15 -8.33
N ASP A 16 -1.65 2.12 -8.55
CA ASP A 16 -2.00 1.00 -9.42
C ASP A 16 -3.11 0.17 -8.76
N SER A 17 -4.25 0.01 -9.42
CA SER A 17 -5.39 -0.79 -8.92
C SER A 17 -5.01 -2.25 -8.61
N LYS A 18 -3.88 -2.75 -9.13
CA LYS A 18 -3.31 -4.07 -8.83
C LYS A 18 -2.59 -4.13 -7.48
N ILE A 19 -2.28 -3.00 -6.83
CA ILE A 19 -1.54 -2.99 -5.55
C ILE A 19 -2.32 -3.72 -4.46
N LYS A 20 -3.65 -3.53 -4.41
CA LYS A 20 -4.55 -4.15 -3.42
C LYS A 20 -4.42 -5.68 -3.48
N LYS A 21 -4.49 -6.25 -4.70
CA LYS A 21 -4.34 -7.69 -4.96
C LYS A 21 -2.91 -8.18 -4.71
N LYS A 22 -1.89 -7.41 -5.10
CA LYS A 22 -0.48 -7.77 -4.88
C LYS A 22 -0.14 -7.80 -3.39
N LEU A 23 -0.63 -6.84 -2.62
CA LEU A 23 -0.40 -6.72 -1.18
C LEU A 23 -1.12 -7.85 -0.41
N GLN A 24 -2.37 -8.14 -0.77
CA GLN A 24 -3.11 -9.31 -0.26
C GLN A 24 -2.34 -10.63 -0.53
N LYS A 25 -1.81 -10.80 -1.75
CA LYS A 25 -1.05 -12.00 -2.12
C LYS A 25 0.29 -12.10 -1.37
N ALA A 26 1.01 -10.99 -1.20
CA ALA A 26 2.29 -10.96 -0.49
C ALA A 26 2.13 -11.30 1.00
N LEU A 27 1.11 -10.74 1.64
CA LEU A 27 0.83 -10.97 3.05
C LEU A 27 0.09 -12.30 3.29
N LYS A 28 -0.57 -12.86 2.26
CA LYS A 28 -1.61 -13.91 2.32
C LYS A 28 -2.68 -13.60 3.38
N THR A 29 -3.08 -12.34 3.43
CA THR A 29 -4.11 -11.87 4.34
C THR A 29 -5.16 -11.13 3.53
N PRO A 30 -6.47 -11.36 3.78
CA PRO A 30 -7.49 -10.49 3.23
C PRO A 30 -7.26 -9.07 3.78
N LEU A 31 -7.12 -8.11 2.89
CA LEU A 31 -7.04 -6.70 3.28
C LEU A 31 -8.45 -6.13 3.23
N GLU A 32 -8.91 -5.62 4.36
CA GLU A 32 -10.19 -4.93 4.45
C GLU A 32 -10.16 -3.61 3.66
N PRO A 33 -11.32 -3.14 3.17
CA PRO A 33 -11.41 -1.88 2.44
C PRO A 33 -10.87 -0.70 3.25
N GLU A 34 -11.16 -0.67 4.55
CA GLU A 34 -10.71 0.40 5.47
C GLU A 34 -9.19 0.51 5.54
N PHE A 35 -8.48 -0.64 5.63
CA PHE A 35 -7.02 -0.66 5.61
C PHE A 35 -6.47 -0.03 4.33
N ILE A 36 -7.12 -0.30 3.20
CA ILE A 36 -6.68 0.22 1.91
C ILE A 36 -6.89 1.73 1.80
N ASP A 37 -8.02 2.24 2.28
CA ASP A 37 -8.28 3.68 2.34
C ASP A 37 -7.24 4.41 3.21
N ILE A 38 -6.96 3.87 4.40
CA ILE A 38 -5.90 4.40 5.28
C ILE A 38 -4.54 4.34 4.58
N PHE A 39 -4.24 3.22 3.92
CA PHE A 39 -2.98 3.03 3.20
C PHE A 39 -2.80 4.04 2.06
N GLU A 40 -3.83 4.28 1.24
CA GLU A 40 -3.78 5.30 0.17
C GLU A 40 -3.59 6.72 0.74
N LYS A 41 -4.26 7.03 1.86
CA LYS A 41 -4.13 8.33 2.53
C LYS A 41 -2.73 8.56 3.07
N GLU A 42 -2.17 7.58 3.77
CA GLU A 42 -0.81 7.63 4.32
C GLU A 42 0.24 7.75 3.22
N MET A 43 0.11 6.97 2.14
CA MET A 43 1.02 7.02 0.99
C MET A 43 0.93 8.34 0.21
N THR A 44 -0.24 8.98 0.19
CA THR A 44 -0.42 10.32 -0.40
C THR A 44 0.26 11.37 0.48
N SER A 45 0.01 11.35 1.78
CA SER A 45 0.65 12.23 2.77
C SER A 45 2.18 12.14 2.74
N TYR A 46 2.72 10.91 2.66
CA TYR A 46 4.16 10.66 2.62
C TYR A 46 4.86 11.18 1.35
N ASN A 47 4.14 11.30 0.23
CA ASN A 47 4.67 11.90 -1.00
C ASN A 47 4.52 13.42 -1.04
N ASP A 48 3.60 13.98 -0.26
CA ASP A 48 3.40 15.43 -0.17
C ASP A 48 4.49 16.10 0.67
N TYR A 49 5.16 15.34 1.55
CA TYR A 49 6.36 15.79 2.23
C TYR A 49 7.54 15.93 1.24
N PRO A 50 7.98 17.17 0.91
CA PRO A 50 9.19 17.35 0.16
C PRO A 50 10.35 16.90 1.05
N ASN A 51 11.22 16.04 0.50
CA ASN A 51 12.51 15.78 1.12
C ASN A 51 13.41 16.99 0.88
#